data_AF-A0A449AFB2-F1
#
_entry.id   AF-A0A449AFB2-F1
#
_cell.length_a   1.000
_cell.length_b   1.000
_cell.length_c   1.000
_cell.angle_alpha   90.00
_cell.angle_beta   90.00
_cell.angle_gamma   90.00
#
_symmetry.space_group_name_H-M   'P 1'
#
loop_
_entity.id
_entity.type
_entity.pdbx_description
1 polymer ?
#
loop_
_entity_poly.entity_id
_entity_poly.type
_entity_poly.pdbx_seq_one_letter_code
_entity_poly.pdbx_strand_id
1 'polypeptide(L)'
;MTKKQWILLGGGLTFGGAVVATAAIIAVTSKGKANEVTPADNFKKNNQTVLTKTVANITINDKATLQSALSAYAQLTPQEQAKLVNEKVKMDQLNLQIQDLEKIAKFKSDNSAALAKTKTTVAISDKAAVDAALTNYSQVVGTIIDGITKLQSEKTLLDDLRKQINDLESAKALNDHNTSEADKFKQDNANILAKSKASVQVSDKSDVEYALNWYDKFDQAIKNLLSSEKSLLDELKVKIQNLEQENKFNADHSVALNFTVEALTLQDKTLVETANSAFNELSNESKTKLASTKTLLDDLVAQLPKLETLKSQLQTIIDTRVLIQEEKTKFTTLVNNEKTLKEYNNLKDSTFEEYFKKVHEEIKAKISTELGDNQDAKDLIAKADEIFKKENWTDQEMKALEEQIKTAKANNAQYQLIFSTFTKEPTVDQENNSIVFYLKENIEQINKFNEKFPKVKVVIRQEGQNYEQETSYFIRELTRDEHNNVIVKLKITTGTTGTTGTTGKKASQTQFTATIYFKDEQDNEYKYQVLIHNPKTKTTEPAAAAAA
;
A
#
# COMPACT_ATOMS: atom_id res chain seq x y z
N MET A 1 -103.38 35.59 -54.40
CA MET A 1 -103.84 34.28 -53.88
C MET A 1 -102.77 33.83 -52.91
N THR A 2 -102.93 33.51 -51.63
CA THR A 2 -103.96 33.14 -50.65
C THR A 2 -103.15 33.14 -49.33
N LYS A 3 -103.54 33.57 -48.13
CA LYS A 3 -104.80 33.60 -47.40
C LYS A 3 -104.63 34.58 -46.22
N LYS A 4 -105.74 35.22 -45.85
CA LYS A 4 -105.96 36.10 -44.68
C LYS A 4 -105.89 35.32 -43.36
N GLN A 5 -105.63 36.04 -42.26
CA GLN A 5 -106.44 36.20 -41.03
C GLN A 5 -105.55 36.81 -39.92
N TRP A 6 -105.64 38.12 -39.61
CA TRP A 6 -106.53 38.79 -38.63
C TRP A 6 -106.55 38.14 -37.24
N ILE A 7 -106.20 38.92 -36.20
CA ILE A 7 -107.03 39.20 -35.03
C ILE A 7 -106.56 40.51 -34.38
N LEU A 8 -107.55 41.37 -34.15
CA LEU A 8 -107.58 42.65 -33.46
C LEU A 8 -108.22 42.40 -32.09
N LEU A 9 -107.67 42.98 -31.01
CA LEU A 9 -108.31 43.16 -29.70
C LEU A 9 -107.45 44.17 -28.91
N GLY A 10 -107.94 45.24 -28.30
CA GLY A 10 -109.31 45.74 -28.12
C GLY A 10 -109.29 46.89 -27.10
N GLY A 11 -110.37 47.70 -27.12
CA GLY A 11 -110.76 48.67 -26.07
C GLY A 11 -110.20 50.09 -26.24
N GLY A 12 -110.92 51.12 -26.66
CA GLY A 12 -112.36 51.36 -26.69
C GLY A 12 -112.76 52.23 -25.50
N LEU A 13 -113.15 53.48 -25.75
CA LEU A 13 -114.22 54.18 -25.02
C LEU A 13 -114.76 55.32 -25.88
N THR A 14 -116.07 55.23 -26.11
CA THR A 14 -116.98 56.19 -26.74
C THR A 14 -117.31 57.34 -25.79
N PHE A 15 -117.70 58.51 -26.30
CA PHE A 15 -119.06 59.06 -26.18
C PHE A 15 -119.18 60.33 -27.03
N GLY A 16 -120.33 60.48 -27.68
CA GLY A 16 -120.57 61.48 -28.71
C GLY A 16 -121.05 62.84 -28.20
N GLY A 17 -121.19 63.73 -29.18
CA GLY A 17 -121.89 65.02 -29.07
C GLY A 17 -121.77 65.79 -30.38
N ALA A 18 -122.81 65.69 -31.20
CA ALA A 18 -123.45 66.71 -32.07
C ALA A 18 -122.59 67.83 -32.73
N VAL A 19 -122.80 68.33 -33.96
CA VAL A 19 -123.84 68.24 -34.99
C VAL A 19 -123.39 69.16 -36.17
N VAL A 20 -123.93 68.91 -37.38
CA VAL A 20 -124.00 69.77 -38.60
C VAL A 20 -122.72 70.04 -39.43
N ALA A 21 -122.66 69.24 -40.50
CA ALA A 21 -122.73 69.60 -41.93
C ALA A 21 -121.58 70.28 -42.68
N THR A 22 -121.40 69.66 -43.85
CA THR A 22 -121.02 70.18 -45.17
C THR A 22 -119.56 70.01 -45.54
N ALA A 23 -119.37 68.93 -46.30
CA ALA A 23 -118.20 68.63 -47.08
C ALA A 23 -117.87 69.76 -48.06
N ALA A 24 -116.59 70.13 -48.12
CA ALA A 24 -116.01 70.64 -49.35
C ALA A 24 -114.61 70.05 -49.51
N ILE A 25 -114.58 69.02 -50.36
CA ILE A 25 -113.53 68.74 -51.32
C ILE A 25 -112.15 68.46 -50.73
N ILE A 26 -111.94 67.16 -50.57
CA ILE A 26 -110.68 66.45 -50.75
C ILE A 26 -109.83 67.11 -51.86
N ALA A 27 -108.90 67.98 -51.47
CA ALA A 27 -107.66 68.11 -52.19
C ALA A 27 -106.79 66.92 -51.77
N VAL A 28 -107.00 65.77 -52.42
CA VAL A 28 -105.92 64.81 -52.64
C VAL A 28 -104.94 65.53 -53.55
N THR A 29 -104.11 66.38 -52.95
CA THR A 29 -102.74 66.43 -53.42
C THR A 29 -102.16 65.09 -53.03
N SER A 30 -102.22 64.13 -53.96
CA SER A 30 -101.19 63.11 -54.04
C SER A 30 -99.87 63.85 -54.31
N LYS A 31 -99.30 64.46 -53.27
CA LYS A 31 -97.85 64.50 -53.17
C LYS A 31 -97.48 63.03 -53.24
N GLY A 32 -96.94 62.62 -54.38
CA GLY A 32 -96.33 61.32 -54.49
C GLY A 32 -95.51 61.10 -53.24
N LYS A 33 -95.54 59.89 -52.71
CA LYS A 33 -94.41 59.41 -51.91
C LYS A 33 -93.20 59.39 -52.84
N ALA A 34 -92.67 60.56 -53.17
CA ALA A 34 -91.26 60.71 -53.38
C ALA A 34 -90.64 60.14 -52.10
N ASN A 35 -89.70 59.22 -52.24
CA ASN A 35 -88.83 58.83 -51.14
C ASN A 35 -88.25 60.13 -50.55
N GLU A 36 -88.86 60.71 -49.52
CA GLU A 36 -88.23 61.75 -48.72
C GLU A 36 -87.08 61.04 -48.02
N VAL A 37 -85.88 61.16 -48.59
CA VAL A 37 -84.65 60.69 -47.98
C VAL A 37 -84.53 61.47 -46.67
N THR A 38 -84.81 60.79 -45.56
CA THR A 38 -84.77 61.44 -44.24
C THR A 38 -83.31 61.71 -43.85
N PRO A 39 -83.06 62.67 -42.94
CA PRO A 39 -81.72 62.83 -42.36
C PRO A 39 -81.15 61.51 -41.79
N ALA A 40 -81.99 60.64 -41.20
CA ALA A 40 -81.58 59.29 -40.80
C ALA A 40 -81.16 58.38 -41.97
N ASP A 41 -81.84 58.44 -43.13
CA ASP A 41 -81.45 57.67 -44.32
C ASP A 41 -80.11 58.15 -44.90
N ASN A 42 -79.90 59.47 -44.94
CA ASN A 42 -78.62 60.07 -45.33
C ASN A 42 -77.50 59.69 -44.37
N PHE A 43 -77.78 59.64 -43.06
CA PHE A 43 -76.82 59.15 -42.07
C PHE A 43 -76.37 57.73 -42.37
N LYS A 44 -77.30 56.80 -42.63
CA LYS A 44 -76.97 55.40 -42.94
C LYS A 44 -76.13 55.27 -44.21
N LYS A 45 -76.48 56.02 -45.25
CA LYS A 45 -75.76 56.04 -46.53
C LYS A 45 -74.34 56.55 -46.37
N ASN A 46 -74.17 57.69 -45.70
CA ASN A 46 -72.86 58.34 -45.56
C ASN A 46 -71.92 57.58 -44.63
N ASN A 47 -72.47 56.84 -43.66
CA ASN A 47 -71.69 56.08 -42.67
C ASN A 47 -71.69 54.55 -42.95
N GLN A 48 -72.06 54.13 -44.16
CA GLN A 48 -72.20 52.72 -44.52
C GLN A 48 -70.92 51.91 -44.24
N THR A 49 -69.74 52.50 -44.46
CA THR A 49 -68.45 51.83 -44.23
C THR A 49 -68.26 51.36 -42.79
N VAL A 50 -68.63 52.19 -41.79
CA VAL A 50 -68.52 51.78 -40.38
C VAL A 50 -69.73 50.95 -39.93
N LEU A 51 -70.92 51.24 -40.49
CA LEU A 51 -72.13 50.49 -40.17
C LEU A 51 -72.13 49.06 -40.70
N THR A 52 -71.25 48.71 -41.66
CA THR A 52 -71.04 47.32 -42.12
C THR A 52 -70.02 46.55 -41.29
N LYS A 53 -69.20 47.22 -40.45
CA LYS A 53 -68.24 46.58 -39.55
C LYS A 53 -68.94 45.77 -38.47
N THR A 54 -68.21 44.87 -37.83
CA THR A 54 -68.64 44.08 -36.68
C THR A 54 -67.53 44.08 -35.63
N VAL A 55 -67.82 43.64 -34.41
CA VAL A 55 -66.80 43.48 -33.36
C VAL A 55 -65.63 42.56 -33.79
N ALA A 56 -65.86 41.68 -34.76
CA ALA A 56 -64.85 40.75 -35.27
C ALA A 56 -63.92 41.33 -36.36
N ASN A 57 -64.35 42.36 -37.10
CA ASN A 57 -63.58 42.90 -38.23
C ASN A 57 -63.21 44.40 -38.11
N ILE A 58 -63.61 45.04 -37.01
CA ILE A 58 -63.19 46.40 -36.67
C ILE A 58 -61.72 46.39 -36.22
N THR A 59 -60.98 47.41 -36.63
CA THR A 59 -59.55 47.58 -36.32
C THR A 59 -59.30 48.96 -35.72
N ILE A 60 -58.12 49.17 -35.12
CA ILE A 60 -57.72 50.49 -34.60
C ILE A 60 -57.74 51.56 -35.70
N ASN A 61 -57.43 51.19 -36.95
CA ASN A 61 -57.45 52.11 -38.09
C ASN A 61 -58.86 52.64 -38.42
N ASP A 62 -59.92 51.96 -38.00
CA ASP A 62 -61.30 52.39 -38.22
C ASP A 62 -61.75 53.49 -37.22
N LYS A 63 -60.91 53.83 -36.22
CA LYS A 63 -61.24 54.77 -35.12
C LYS A 63 -61.69 56.14 -35.62
N ALA A 64 -60.97 56.74 -36.58
CA ALA A 64 -61.29 58.06 -37.10
C ALA A 64 -62.66 58.08 -37.81
N THR A 65 -62.93 57.05 -38.62
CA THR A 65 -64.22 56.90 -39.34
C THR A 65 -65.38 56.66 -38.38
N LEU A 66 -65.18 55.85 -37.34
CA LEU A 66 -66.20 55.60 -36.31
C LEU A 66 -66.50 56.84 -35.48
N GLN A 67 -65.47 57.59 -35.06
CA GLN A 67 -65.65 58.84 -34.31
C GLN A 67 -66.36 59.91 -35.14
N SER A 68 -66.08 59.96 -36.45
CA SER A 68 -66.80 60.84 -37.38
C SER A 68 -68.29 60.47 -37.47
N ALA A 69 -68.62 59.18 -37.55
CA ALA A 69 -70.01 58.70 -37.56
C ALA A 69 -70.75 58.95 -36.25
N LEU A 70 -70.11 58.72 -35.10
CA LEU A 70 -70.66 59.04 -33.77
C LEU A 70 -70.92 60.55 -33.62
N SER A 71 -70.00 61.38 -34.12
CA SER A 71 -70.17 62.84 -34.12
C SER A 71 -71.33 63.26 -35.03
N ALA A 72 -71.44 62.70 -36.23
CA ALA A 72 -72.55 62.97 -37.15
C ALA A 72 -73.91 62.56 -36.56
N TYR A 73 -73.98 61.45 -35.81
CA TYR A 73 -75.19 61.03 -35.10
C TYR A 73 -75.59 62.03 -34.01
N ALA A 74 -74.61 62.56 -33.27
CA ALA A 74 -74.84 63.53 -32.20
C ALA A 74 -75.42 64.87 -32.71
N GLN A 75 -75.22 65.20 -34.00
CA GLN A 75 -75.78 66.39 -34.64
C GLN A 75 -77.22 66.21 -35.16
N LEU A 76 -77.78 65.00 -35.11
CA LEU A 76 -79.16 64.74 -35.53
C LEU A 76 -80.18 65.21 -34.48
N THR A 77 -81.40 65.50 -34.92
CA THR A 77 -82.51 65.80 -34.00
C THR A 77 -82.91 64.55 -33.19
N PRO A 78 -83.53 64.70 -32.00
CA PRO A 78 -83.97 63.57 -31.20
C PRO A 78 -84.89 62.59 -31.94
N GLN A 79 -85.75 63.09 -32.82
CA GLN A 79 -86.68 62.30 -33.63
C GLN A 79 -85.94 61.43 -34.67
N GLU A 80 -84.83 61.93 -35.23
CA GLU A 80 -84.01 61.19 -36.18
C GLU A 80 -83.08 60.19 -35.46
N GLN A 81 -82.56 60.56 -34.29
CA GLN A 81 -81.80 59.65 -33.43
C GLN A 81 -82.62 58.43 -32.99
N ALA A 82 -83.91 58.61 -32.71
CA ALA A 82 -84.84 57.53 -32.35
C ALA A 82 -85.02 56.48 -33.46
N LYS A 83 -84.79 56.85 -34.73
CA LYS A 83 -84.84 55.92 -35.87
C LYS A 83 -83.53 55.13 -36.07
N LEU A 84 -82.48 55.47 -35.32
CA LEU A 84 -81.11 55.00 -35.50
C LEU A 84 -80.53 54.33 -34.24
N VAL A 85 -81.40 53.90 -33.32
CA VAL A 85 -80.99 53.30 -32.03
C VAL A 85 -80.08 52.08 -32.24
N ASN A 86 -80.42 51.21 -33.19
CA ASN A 86 -79.64 50.00 -33.48
C ASN A 86 -78.25 50.35 -34.02
N GLU A 87 -78.18 51.32 -34.92
CA GLU A 87 -76.92 51.82 -35.48
C GLU A 87 -76.04 52.45 -34.39
N LYS A 88 -76.64 53.22 -33.46
CA LYS A 88 -75.92 53.83 -32.34
C LYS A 88 -75.35 52.78 -31.39
N VAL A 89 -76.16 51.80 -30.98
CA VAL A 89 -75.70 50.68 -30.12
C VAL A 89 -74.54 49.93 -30.78
N LYS A 90 -74.65 49.66 -32.09
CA LYS A 90 -73.57 49.03 -32.85
C LYS A 90 -72.30 49.88 -32.85
N MET A 91 -72.40 51.18 -33.13
CA MET A 91 -71.23 52.08 -33.10
C MET A 91 -70.59 52.15 -31.71
N ASP A 92 -71.38 52.13 -30.63
CA ASP A 92 -70.86 52.11 -29.26
C ASP A 92 -70.10 50.80 -28.95
N GLN A 93 -70.64 49.66 -29.37
CA GLN A 93 -69.95 48.37 -29.27
C GLN A 93 -68.64 48.34 -30.06
N LEU A 94 -68.65 48.88 -31.29
CA LEU A 94 -67.43 49.01 -32.10
C LEU A 94 -66.41 49.93 -31.43
N ASN A 95 -66.86 51.01 -30.77
CA ASN A 95 -65.96 51.95 -30.10
C ASN A 95 -65.30 51.34 -28.87
N LEU A 96 -66.06 50.57 -28.07
CA LEU A 96 -65.50 49.78 -26.96
C LEU A 96 -64.48 48.75 -27.46
N GLN A 97 -64.79 48.04 -28.54
CA GLN A 97 -63.87 47.08 -29.14
C GLN A 97 -62.56 47.76 -29.63
N ILE A 98 -62.63 48.96 -30.19
CA ILE A 98 -61.43 49.74 -30.56
C ILE A 98 -60.61 50.10 -29.32
N GLN A 99 -61.23 50.58 -28.24
CA GLN A 99 -60.52 50.90 -27.00
C GLN A 99 -59.82 49.67 -26.41
N ASP A 100 -60.46 48.49 -26.48
CA ASP A 100 -59.88 47.23 -26.05
C ASP A 100 -58.70 46.80 -26.93
N LEU A 101 -58.80 46.95 -28.26
CA LEU A 101 -57.68 46.70 -29.18
C LEU A 101 -56.49 47.62 -28.91
N GLU A 102 -56.73 48.90 -28.59
CA GLU A 102 -55.67 49.84 -28.20
C GLU A 102 -54.96 49.42 -26.92
N LYS A 103 -55.70 48.99 -25.89
CA LYS A 103 -55.11 48.46 -24.64
C LYS A 103 -54.30 47.19 -24.89
N ILE A 104 -54.78 46.28 -25.73
CA ILE A 104 -54.05 45.06 -26.12
C ILE A 104 -52.76 45.40 -26.84
N ALA A 105 -52.82 46.31 -27.83
CA ALA A 105 -51.64 46.75 -28.58
C ALA A 105 -50.61 47.41 -27.64
N LYS A 106 -51.08 48.26 -26.71
CA LYS A 106 -50.22 48.88 -25.72
C LYS A 106 -49.57 47.86 -24.79
N PHE A 107 -50.33 46.90 -24.26
CA PHE A 107 -49.79 45.81 -23.44
C PHE A 107 -48.68 45.06 -24.19
N LYS A 108 -48.88 44.69 -25.46
CA LYS A 108 -47.87 43.99 -26.26
C LYS A 108 -46.62 44.84 -26.49
N SER A 109 -46.80 46.13 -26.76
CA SER A 109 -45.69 47.07 -26.97
C SER A 109 -44.86 47.26 -25.70
N ASP A 110 -45.52 47.56 -24.58
CA ASP A 110 -44.87 47.84 -23.30
C ASP A 110 -44.09 46.62 -22.78
N ASN A 111 -44.55 45.41 -23.07
CA ASN A 111 -43.97 44.16 -22.57
C ASN A 111 -43.19 43.38 -23.64
N SER A 112 -42.87 44.02 -24.76
CA SER A 112 -42.21 43.40 -25.92
C SER A 112 -40.90 42.67 -25.57
N ALA A 113 -40.11 43.19 -24.63
CA ALA A 113 -38.87 42.56 -24.19
C ALA A 113 -39.10 41.18 -23.55
N ALA A 114 -40.12 41.03 -22.71
CA ALA A 114 -40.47 39.75 -22.09
C ALA A 114 -41.17 38.82 -23.10
N LEU A 115 -42.05 39.37 -23.95
CA LEU A 115 -42.80 38.60 -24.95
C LEU A 115 -41.94 38.09 -26.11
N ALA A 116 -40.77 38.69 -26.35
CA ALA A 116 -39.80 38.20 -27.34
C ALA A 116 -38.99 36.98 -26.86
N LYS A 117 -39.05 36.64 -25.56
CA LYS A 117 -38.30 35.53 -24.98
C LYS A 117 -39.00 34.20 -25.22
N THR A 118 -38.20 33.14 -25.12
CA THR A 118 -38.61 31.74 -25.18
C THR A 118 -38.02 30.98 -24.01
N LYS A 119 -38.50 29.76 -23.75
CA LYS A 119 -37.91 28.87 -22.72
C LYS A 119 -36.40 28.66 -22.86
N THR A 120 -35.85 28.76 -24.07
CA THR A 120 -34.42 28.56 -24.35
C THR A 120 -33.59 29.85 -24.33
N THR A 121 -34.22 31.03 -24.41
CA THR A 121 -33.54 32.33 -24.49
C THR A 121 -33.70 33.19 -23.25
N VAL A 122 -34.60 32.79 -22.34
CA VAL A 122 -34.81 33.45 -21.06
C VAL A 122 -33.67 33.14 -20.10
N ALA A 123 -33.21 34.18 -19.40
CA ALA A 123 -32.17 34.08 -18.38
C ALA A 123 -32.69 34.64 -17.04
N ILE A 124 -31.96 34.35 -15.95
CA ILE A 124 -32.30 34.87 -14.61
C ILE A 124 -32.39 36.41 -14.61
N SER A 125 -31.55 37.09 -15.41
CA SER A 125 -31.57 38.55 -15.56
C SER A 125 -32.89 39.11 -16.13
N ASP A 126 -33.69 38.29 -16.83
CA ASP A 126 -34.97 38.72 -17.42
C ASP A 126 -36.13 38.72 -16.40
N LYS A 127 -35.89 38.23 -15.18
CA LYS A 127 -36.91 38.07 -14.14
C LYS A 127 -37.72 39.32 -13.87
N ALA A 128 -37.07 40.47 -13.75
CA ALA A 128 -37.75 41.74 -13.52
C ALA A 128 -38.72 42.11 -14.66
N ALA A 129 -38.32 41.86 -15.91
CA ALA A 129 -39.14 42.15 -17.08
C ALA A 129 -40.34 41.20 -17.19
N VAL A 130 -40.15 39.90 -16.93
CA VAL A 130 -41.24 38.91 -16.92
C VAL A 130 -42.24 39.20 -15.80
N ASP A 131 -41.76 39.56 -14.60
CA ASP A 131 -42.60 39.86 -13.44
C ASP A 131 -43.41 41.14 -13.63
N ALA A 132 -42.79 42.16 -14.23
CA ALA A 132 -43.48 43.38 -14.64
C ALA A 132 -44.57 43.08 -15.69
N ALA A 133 -44.28 42.22 -16.67
CA ALA A 133 -45.25 41.86 -17.71
C ALA A 133 -46.46 41.07 -17.16
N LEU A 134 -46.24 40.14 -16.22
CA LEU A 134 -47.32 39.44 -15.52
C LEU A 134 -48.17 40.39 -14.66
N THR A 135 -47.54 41.37 -14.03
CA THR A 135 -48.24 42.43 -13.28
C THR A 135 -49.10 43.28 -14.21
N ASN A 136 -48.52 43.75 -15.32
CA ASN A 136 -49.23 44.52 -16.35
C ASN A 136 -50.41 43.74 -16.95
N TYR A 137 -50.24 42.43 -17.20
CA TYR A 137 -51.31 41.56 -17.66
C TYR A 137 -52.49 41.58 -16.68
N SER A 138 -52.20 41.41 -15.40
CA SER A 138 -53.21 41.32 -14.34
C SER A 138 -53.99 42.64 -14.17
N GLN A 139 -53.33 43.78 -14.43
CA GLN A 139 -53.96 45.10 -14.41
C GLN A 139 -54.85 45.35 -15.63
N VAL A 140 -54.42 44.96 -16.84
CA VAL A 140 -55.13 45.30 -18.07
C VAL A 140 -56.29 44.34 -18.38
N VAL A 141 -56.16 43.05 -18.03
CA VAL A 141 -57.05 41.99 -18.50
C VAL A 141 -58.51 42.18 -18.06
N GLY A 142 -58.73 42.68 -16.83
CA GLY A 142 -60.07 42.96 -16.30
C GLY A 142 -60.73 44.21 -16.88
N THR A 143 -59.98 45.03 -17.63
CA THR A 143 -60.47 46.26 -18.26
C THR A 143 -60.85 46.07 -19.73
N ILE A 144 -60.69 44.85 -20.26
CA ILE A 144 -60.92 44.47 -21.64
C ILE A 144 -62.05 43.43 -21.67
N ILE A 145 -63.02 43.59 -22.57
CA ILE A 145 -64.05 42.59 -22.81
C ILE A 145 -63.39 41.33 -23.36
N ASP A 146 -63.61 40.20 -22.67
CA ASP A 146 -62.96 38.91 -22.92
C ASP A 146 -61.42 38.99 -22.90
N GLY A 147 -60.85 39.89 -22.10
CA GLY A 147 -59.40 40.12 -22.03
C GLY A 147 -58.60 38.86 -21.77
N ILE A 148 -59.11 37.96 -20.91
CA ILE A 148 -58.47 36.68 -20.60
C ILE A 148 -58.29 35.86 -21.89
N THR A 149 -59.35 35.71 -22.68
CA THR A 149 -59.31 34.97 -23.94
C THR A 149 -58.41 35.67 -24.97
N LYS A 150 -58.47 37.01 -25.04
CA LYS A 150 -57.72 37.80 -26.04
C LYS A 150 -56.22 37.87 -25.79
N LEU A 151 -55.77 37.69 -24.54
CA LEU A 151 -54.35 37.73 -24.14
C LEU A 151 -53.83 36.40 -23.56
N GLN A 152 -54.58 35.30 -23.78
CA GLN A 152 -54.26 34.00 -23.21
C GLN A 152 -52.86 33.50 -23.62
N SER A 153 -52.48 33.69 -24.89
CA SER A 153 -51.18 33.27 -25.42
C SER A 153 -50.02 33.96 -24.69
N GLU A 154 -50.12 35.26 -24.49
CA GLU A 154 -49.11 36.06 -23.81
C GLU A 154 -49.02 35.67 -22.34
N LYS A 155 -50.16 35.41 -21.69
CA LYS A 155 -50.16 34.93 -20.30
C LYS A 155 -49.49 33.58 -20.15
N THR A 156 -49.83 32.62 -21.02
CA THR A 156 -49.22 31.29 -21.01
C THR A 156 -47.72 31.37 -21.23
N LEU A 157 -47.26 32.19 -22.19
CA LEU A 157 -45.83 32.42 -22.39
C LEU A 157 -45.17 32.98 -21.14
N LEU A 158 -45.71 34.04 -20.54
CA LEU A 158 -45.11 34.69 -19.37
C LEU A 158 -45.05 33.76 -18.14
N ASP A 159 -46.08 32.93 -17.92
CA ASP A 159 -46.08 31.91 -16.87
C ASP A 159 -44.99 30.86 -17.09
N ASP A 160 -44.87 30.38 -18.33
CA ASP A 160 -43.83 29.43 -18.74
C ASP A 160 -42.42 30.01 -18.57
N LEU A 161 -42.22 31.28 -18.94
CA LEU A 161 -40.95 31.98 -18.76
C LEU A 161 -40.60 32.15 -17.28
N ARG A 162 -41.58 32.53 -16.43
CA ARG A 162 -41.37 32.65 -14.99
C ARG A 162 -41.03 31.31 -14.36
N LYS A 163 -41.69 30.23 -14.79
CA LYS A 163 -41.34 28.87 -14.34
C LYS A 163 -39.90 28.52 -14.72
N GLN A 164 -39.52 28.74 -15.98
CA GLN A 164 -38.17 28.46 -16.46
C GLN A 164 -37.10 29.27 -15.70
N ILE A 165 -37.37 30.54 -15.37
CA ILE A 165 -36.48 31.37 -14.56
C ILE A 165 -36.29 30.76 -13.16
N ASN A 166 -37.37 30.35 -12.48
CA ASN A 166 -37.27 29.72 -11.17
C ASN A 166 -36.48 28.39 -11.22
N ASP A 167 -36.64 27.61 -12.30
CA ASP A 167 -35.87 26.39 -12.53
C ASP A 167 -34.37 26.71 -12.72
N LEU A 168 -34.03 27.76 -13.47
CA LEU A 168 -32.65 28.25 -13.65
C LEU A 168 -32.04 28.77 -12.34
N GLU A 169 -32.79 29.51 -11.54
CA GLU A 169 -32.35 30.00 -10.22
C GLU A 169 -32.03 28.84 -9.29
N SER A 170 -32.89 27.81 -9.26
CA SER A 170 -32.68 26.60 -8.46
C SER A 170 -31.45 25.82 -8.92
N ALA A 171 -31.28 25.65 -10.24
CA ALA A 171 -30.11 24.98 -10.81
C ALA A 171 -28.82 25.75 -10.51
N LYS A 172 -28.83 27.09 -10.60
CA LYS A 172 -27.68 27.92 -10.24
C LYS A 172 -27.34 27.77 -8.75
N ALA A 173 -28.33 27.86 -7.87
CA ALA A 173 -28.12 27.72 -6.42
C ALA A 173 -27.51 26.36 -6.06
N LEU A 174 -27.98 25.28 -6.69
CA LEU A 174 -27.41 23.95 -6.51
C LEU A 174 -25.96 23.86 -7.02
N ASN A 175 -25.67 24.45 -8.18
CA ASN A 175 -24.31 24.48 -8.71
C ASN A 175 -23.35 25.30 -7.82
N ASP A 176 -23.80 26.45 -7.32
CA ASP A 176 -23.03 27.28 -6.39
C ASP A 176 -22.74 26.52 -5.08
N HIS A 177 -23.74 25.81 -4.53
CA HIS A 177 -23.57 24.94 -3.36
C HIS A 177 -22.52 23.84 -3.61
N ASN A 178 -22.64 23.11 -4.73
CA ASN A 178 -21.70 22.03 -5.05
C ASN A 178 -20.28 22.53 -5.25
N THR A 179 -20.13 23.71 -5.86
CA THR A 179 -18.83 24.39 -6.02
C THR A 179 -18.25 24.76 -4.65
N SER A 180 -19.06 25.35 -3.77
CA SER A 180 -18.63 25.72 -2.42
C SER A 180 -18.18 24.52 -1.58
N GLU A 181 -18.90 23.41 -1.63
CA GLU A 181 -18.52 22.18 -0.91
C GLU A 181 -17.22 21.58 -1.46
N ALA A 182 -17.04 21.59 -2.78
CA ALA A 182 -15.80 21.16 -3.41
C ALA A 182 -14.61 22.07 -3.02
N ASP A 183 -14.80 23.39 -3.01
CA ASP A 183 -13.77 24.35 -2.59
C ASP A 183 -13.41 24.18 -1.12
N LYS A 184 -14.41 23.98 -0.25
CA LYS A 184 -14.19 23.69 1.17
C LYS A 184 -13.38 22.40 1.36
N PHE A 185 -13.71 21.34 0.60
CA PHE A 185 -12.91 20.11 0.60
C PHE A 185 -11.45 20.39 0.23
N LYS A 186 -11.20 21.16 -0.85
CA LYS A 186 -9.84 21.49 -1.30
C LYS A 186 -9.09 22.32 -0.26
N GLN A 187 -9.77 23.28 0.36
CA GLN A 187 -9.19 24.16 1.37
C GLN A 187 -8.80 23.37 2.63
N ASP A 188 -9.73 22.57 3.16
CA ASP A 188 -9.51 21.84 4.42
C ASP A 188 -8.49 20.70 4.25
N ASN A 189 -8.34 20.17 3.03
CA ASN A 189 -7.36 19.13 2.70
C ASN A 189 -6.12 19.69 1.96
N ALA A 190 -5.90 21.00 1.96
CA ALA A 190 -4.84 21.64 1.16
C ALA A 190 -3.44 21.07 1.42
N ASN A 191 -3.13 20.73 2.68
CA ASN A 191 -1.83 20.16 3.06
C ASN A 191 -1.57 18.82 2.38
N ILE A 192 -2.55 17.91 2.38
CA ILE A 192 -2.38 16.60 1.75
C ILE A 192 -2.47 16.70 0.23
N LEU A 193 -3.31 17.58 -0.30
CA LEU A 193 -3.43 17.84 -1.73
C LEU A 193 -2.19 18.53 -2.33
N ALA A 194 -1.34 19.15 -1.51
CA ALA A 194 -0.04 19.67 -1.92
C ALA A 194 1.08 18.58 -1.94
N LYS A 195 0.82 17.38 -1.42
CA LYS A 195 1.79 16.28 -1.45
C LYS A 195 1.83 15.61 -2.84
N SER A 196 2.91 14.89 -3.06
CA SER A 196 3.15 14.08 -4.25
C SER A 196 3.74 12.73 -3.84
N LYS A 197 3.91 11.81 -4.79
CA LYS A 197 4.63 10.53 -4.55
C LYS A 197 6.04 10.72 -3.97
N ALA A 198 6.67 11.87 -4.22
CA ALA A 198 8.01 12.16 -3.74
C ALA A 198 8.05 12.75 -2.32
N SER A 199 6.98 13.42 -1.88
CA SER A 199 6.94 14.17 -0.61
C SER A 199 6.01 13.56 0.45
N VAL A 200 5.17 12.60 0.07
CA VAL A 200 4.29 11.89 1.00
C VAL A 200 5.08 10.96 1.92
N GLN A 201 4.65 10.87 3.17
CA GLN A 201 5.27 10.06 4.22
C GLN A 201 4.22 9.16 4.89
N VAL A 202 4.66 8.12 5.61
CA VAL A 202 3.75 7.21 6.35
C VAL A 202 2.91 7.97 7.38
N SER A 203 3.44 9.05 7.97
CA SER A 203 2.70 9.92 8.89
C SER A 203 1.52 10.64 8.25
N ASP A 204 1.48 10.77 6.91
CA ASP A 204 0.38 11.43 6.19
C ASP A 204 -0.84 10.49 6.00
N LYS A 205 -0.75 9.23 6.44
CA LYS A 205 -1.78 8.19 6.21
C LYS A 205 -3.16 8.60 6.70
N SER A 206 -3.25 9.11 7.93
CA SER A 206 -4.52 9.53 8.53
C SER A 206 -5.19 10.63 7.71
N ASP A 207 -4.40 11.55 7.15
CA ASP A 207 -4.91 12.70 6.41
C ASP A 207 -5.42 12.27 5.03
N VAL A 208 -4.72 11.35 4.35
CA VAL A 208 -5.19 10.75 3.09
C VAL A 208 -6.50 9.97 3.32
N GLU A 209 -6.55 9.12 4.35
CA GLU A 209 -7.73 8.32 4.66
C GLU A 209 -8.92 9.18 5.08
N TYR A 210 -8.68 10.25 5.84
CA TYR A 210 -9.69 11.24 6.19
C TYR A 210 -10.27 11.92 4.95
N ALA A 211 -9.42 12.42 4.04
CA ALA A 211 -9.84 13.06 2.82
C ALA A 211 -10.65 12.11 1.91
N LEU A 212 -10.20 10.86 1.75
CA LEU A 212 -10.92 9.85 0.97
C LEU A 212 -12.29 9.52 1.57
N ASN A 213 -12.37 9.33 2.89
CA ASN A 213 -13.64 9.06 3.57
C ASN A 213 -14.61 10.25 3.51
N TRP A 214 -14.11 11.48 3.53
CA TRP A 214 -14.94 12.66 3.29
C TRP A 214 -15.43 12.66 1.83
N TYR A 215 -14.54 12.48 0.86
CA TYR A 215 -14.90 12.41 -0.56
C TYR A 215 -16.02 11.37 -0.82
N ASP A 216 -15.96 10.21 -0.18
CA ASP A 216 -16.93 9.13 -0.38
C ASP A 216 -18.36 9.51 0.03
N LYS A 217 -18.52 10.48 0.94
CA LYS A 217 -19.82 10.99 1.42
C LYS A 217 -20.49 11.97 0.46
N PHE A 218 -19.75 12.50 -0.52
CA PHE A 218 -20.31 13.43 -1.49
C PHE A 218 -21.21 12.75 -2.51
N ASP A 219 -22.14 13.52 -3.06
CA ASP A 219 -22.91 13.12 -4.24
C ASP A 219 -22.05 13.12 -5.52
N GLN A 220 -22.63 12.66 -6.63
CA GLN A 220 -21.89 12.54 -7.88
C GLN A 220 -21.49 13.90 -8.46
N ALA A 221 -22.27 14.97 -8.24
CA ALA A 221 -21.99 16.27 -8.81
C ALA A 221 -20.73 16.88 -8.18
N ILE A 222 -20.60 16.80 -6.86
CA ILE A 222 -19.40 17.26 -6.14
C ILE A 222 -18.21 16.35 -6.47
N LYS A 223 -18.41 15.03 -6.53
CA LYS A 223 -17.35 14.07 -6.92
C LYS A 223 -16.76 14.37 -8.29
N ASN A 224 -17.57 14.78 -9.27
CA ASN A 224 -17.09 15.17 -10.59
C ASN A 224 -16.13 16.38 -10.53
N LEU A 225 -16.41 17.36 -9.66
CA LEU A 225 -15.57 18.56 -9.45
C LEU A 225 -14.24 18.24 -8.74
N LEU A 226 -14.15 17.08 -8.08
CA LEU A 226 -13.02 16.64 -7.25
C LEU A 226 -12.26 15.43 -7.85
N SER A 227 -12.48 15.12 -9.13
CA SER A 227 -11.93 13.93 -9.78
C SER A 227 -10.39 13.91 -9.79
N SER A 228 -9.75 15.06 -10.01
CA SER A 228 -8.29 15.22 -9.94
C SER A 228 -7.75 14.96 -8.52
N GLU A 229 -8.40 15.53 -7.52
CA GLU A 229 -8.02 15.41 -6.12
C GLU A 229 -8.18 13.96 -5.65
N LYS A 230 -9.25 13.27 -6.07
CA LYS A 230 -9.45 11.85 -5.80
C LYS A 230 -8.34 10.99 -6.39
N SER A 231 -7.98 11.21 -7.65
CA SER A 231 -6.89 10.49 -8.30
C SER A 231 -5.57 10.67 -7.55
N LEU A 232 -5.26 11.91 -7.15
CA LEU A 232 -4.08 12.20 -6.34
C LEU A 232 -4.12 11.42 -5.02
N LEU A 233 -5.22 11.51 -4.27
CA LEU A 233 -5.36 10.83 -2.97
C LEU A 233 -5.21 9.31 -3.08
N ASP A 234 -5.74 8.68 -4.14
CA ASP A 234 -5.55 7.25 -4.40
C ASP A 234 -4.09 6.90 -4.68
N GLU A 235 -3.40 7.72 -5.48
CA GLU A 235 -1.97 7.55 -5.73
C GLU A 235 -1.12 7.72 -4.47
N LEU A 236 -1.45 8.70 -3.63
CA LEU A 236 -0.79 8.91 -2.34
C LEU A 236 -1.03 7.71 -1.40
N LYS A 237 -2.24 7.17 -1.36
CA LYS A 237 -2.57 5.98 -0.55
C LYS A 237 -1.73 4.78 -0.94
N VAL A 238 -1.62 4.49 -2.24
CA VAL A 238 -0.76 3.39 -2.74
C VAL A 238 0.69 3.64 -2.37
N LYS A 239 1.17 4.88 -2.52
CA LYS A 239 2.55 5.21 -2.15
C LYS A 239 2.82 4.99 -0.66
N ILE A 240 1.90 5.38 0.20
CA ILE A 240 1.99 5.16 1.66
C ILE A 240 2.05 3.66 1.97
N GLN A 241 1.21 2.84 1.34
CA GLN A 241 1.24 1.38 1.52
C GLN A 241 2.59 0.75 1.14
N ASN A 242 3.24 1.28 0.09
CA ASN A 242 4.58 0.85 -0.30
C ASN A 242 5.65 1.28 0.71
N LEU A 243 5.57 2.51 1.24
CA LEU A 243 6.46 2.98 2.31
C LEU A 243 6.28 2.17 3.62
N GLU A 244 5.06 1.78 3.97
CA GLU A 244 4.78 0.93 5.13
C GLU A 244 5.41 -0.47 4.95
N GLN A 245 5.30 -1.07 3.76
CA GLN A 245 5.96 -2.34 3.45
C GLN A 245 7.48 -2.24 3.55
N GLU A 246 8.09 -1.18 2.99
CA GLU A 246 9.53 -0.94 3.05
C GLU A 246 10.03 -0.81 4.49
N ASN A 247 9.35 0.00 5.31
CA ASN A 247 9.71 0.19 6.72
C ASN A 247 9.59 -1.10 7.53
N LYS A 248 8.50 -1.85 7.32
CA LYS A 248 8.26 -3.13 8.00
C LYS A 248 9.32 -4.17 7.61
N PHE A 249 9.65 -4.26 6.32
CA PHE A 249 10.70 -5.16 5.85
C PHE A 249 12.05 -4.87 6.51
N ASN A 250 12.47 -3.59 6.51
CA ASN A 250 13.73 -3.20 7.10
C ASN A 250 13.77 -3.43 8.62
N ALA A 251 12.65 -3.25 9.31
CA ALA A 251 12.55 -3.52 10.75
C ALA A 251 12.64 -5.02 11.06
N ASP A 252 11.79 -5.82 10.42
CA ASP A 252 11.65 -7.27 10.66
C ASP A 252 12.91 -8.05 10.27
N HIS A 253 13.67 -7.56 9.29
CA HIS A 253 14.86 -8.24 8.76
C HIS A 253 16.18 -7.51 9.07
N SER A 254 16.15 -6.51 9.96
CA SER A 254 17.32 -5.68 10.31
C SER A 254 18.58 -6.48 10.65
N VAL A 255 18.45 -7.64 11.30
CA VAL A 255 19.59 -8.52 11.62
C VAL A 255 20.24 -9.06 10.35
N ALA A 256 19.45 -9.59 9.42
CA ALA A 256 19.96 -10.11 8.15
C ALA A 256 20.61 -9.02 7.29
N LEU A 257 20.04 -7.81 7.34
CA LEU A 257 20.54 -6.65 6.58
C LEU A 257 21.83 -6.04 7.14
N ASN A 258 22.26 -6.44 8.34
CA ASN A 258 23.52 -6.01 8.95
C ASN A 258 24.68 -6.98 8.71
N PHE A 259 24.43 -8.15 8.11
CA PHE A 259 25.50 -9.08 7.79
C PHE A 259 26.38 -8.57 6.66
N THR A 260 27.64 -9.00 6.68
CA THR A 260 28.58 -8.86 5.58
C THR A 260 28.99 -10.26 5.12
N VAL A 261 29.46 -10.37 3.88
CA VAL A 261 29.96 -11.64 3.32
C VAL A 261 31.05 -12.26 4.20
N GLU A 262 31.89 -11.44 4.83
CA GLU A 262 33.01 -11.88 5.68
C GLU A 262 32.58 -12.36 7.07
N ALA A 263 31.55 -11.75 7.66
CA ALA A 263 31.05 -12.09 8.99
C ALA A 263 29.97 -13.18 8.99
N LEU A 264 29.49 -13.57 7.80
CA LEU A 264 28.40 -14.53 7.65
C LEU A 264 28.80 -15.95 8.08
N THR A 265 27.94 -16.60 8.86
CA THR A 265 28.13 -18.00 9.28
C THR A 265 26.95 -18.88 8.83
N LEU A 266 27.11 -20.20 8.94
CA LEU A 266 26.02 -21.14 8.63
C LEU A 266 24.84 -21.08 9.63
N GLN A 267 25.02 -20.46 10.80
CA GLN A 267 23.93 -20.26 11.75
C GLN A 267 22.96 -19.17 11.28
N ASP A 268 23.44 -18.25 10.45
CA ASP A 268 22.69 -17.10 9.94
C ASP A 268 21.81 -17.44 8.73
N LYS A 269 21.98 -18.65 8.18
CA LYS A 269 21.30 -19.15 6.97
C LYS A 269 19.80 -18.85 6.97
N THR A 270 19.12 -19.25 8.04
CA THR A 270 17.66 -19.09 8.15
C THR A 270 17.24 -17.63 8.10
N LEU A 271 17.99 -16.72 8.74
CA LEU A 271 17.68 -15.28 8.74
C LEU A 271 17.82 -14.68 7.34
N VAL A 272 18.89 -15.03 6.62
CA VAL A 272 19.15 -14.57 5.25
C VAL A 272 18.11 -15.11 4.28
N GLU A 273 17.80 -16.41 4.33
CA GLU A 273 16.82 -17.04 3.45
C GLU A 273 15.40 -16.51 3.70
N THR A 274 15.05 -16.24 4.97
CA THR A 274 13.77 -15.63 5.34
C THR A 274 13.67 -14.21 4.81
N ALA A 275 14.70 -13.39 4.99
CA ALA A 275 14.72 -12.02 4.47
C ALA A 275 14.65 -11.98 2.94
N ASN A 276 15.38 -12.86 2.25
CA ASN A 276 15.33 -12.95 0.79
C ASN A 276 13.94 -13.40 0.27
N SER A 277 13.30 -14.34 0.97
CA SER A 277 11.95 -14.79 0.63
C SER A 277 10.93 -13.66 0.83
N ALA A 278 10.96 -12.97 1.98
CA ALA A 278 10.09 -11.84 2.26
C ALA A 278 10.29 -10.68 1.26
N PHE A 279 11.53 -10.44 0.82
CA PHE A 279 11.81 -9.44 -0.22
C PHE A 279 11.09 -9.77 -1.53
N ASN A 280 11.05 -11.05 -1.90
CA ASN A 280 10.39 -11.51 -3.12
C ASN A 280 8.86 -11.35 -3.09
N GLU A 281 8.27 -11.18 -1.91
CA GLU A 281 6.83 -10.93 -1.74
C GLU A 281 6.46 -9.44 -1.79
N LEU A 282 7.44 -8.53 -1.71
CA LEU A 282 7.20 -7.09 -1.78
C LEU A 282 6.62 -6.64 -3.14
N SER A 283 5.91 -5.51 -3.12
CA SER A 283 5.44 -4.84 -4.34
C SER A 283 6.61 -4.46 -5.26
N ASN A 284 6.36 -4.38 -6.57
CA ASN A 284 7.40 -4.01 -7.55
C ASN A 284 8.01 -2.64 -7.28
N GLU A 285 7.22 -1.68 -6.78
CA GLU A 285 7.71 -0.36 -6.43
C GLU A 285 8.64 -0.41 -5.21
N SER A 286 8.24 -1.16 -4.16
CA SER A 286 9.08 -1.36 -2.97
C SER A 286 10.38 -2.10 -3.30
N LYS A 287 10.33 -3.12 -4.18
CA LYS A 287 11.52 -3.81 -4.68
C LYS A 287 12.47 -2.87 -5.42
N THR A 288 11.93 -2.00 -6.26
CA THR A 288 12.71 -1.01 -7.00
C THR A 288 13.41 -0.04 -6.05
N LYS A 289 12.71 0.39 -4.98
CA LYS A 289 13.26 1.29 -3.98
C LYS A 289 14.34 0.63 -3.12
N LEU A 290 14.20 -0.66 -2.82
CA LEU A 290 15.13 -1.47 -2.02
C LEU A 290 16.16 -2.24 -2.86
N ALA A 291 16.52 -1.73 -4.04
CA ALA A 291 17.43 -2.44 -4.95
C ALA A 291 18.79 -2.79 -4.33
N SER A 292 19.39 -1.88 -3.54
CA SER A 292 20.67 -2.15 -2.85
C SER A 292 20.53 -3.23 -1.78
N THR A 293 19.39 -3.26 -1.08
CA THR A 293 19.06 -4.32 -0.11
C THR A 293 19.00 -5.68 -0.80
N LYS A 294 18.44 -5.74 -2.02
CA LYS A 294 18.42 -6.97 -2.80
C LYS A 294 19.81 -7.44 -3.19
N THR A 295 20.67 -6.53 -3.66
CA THR A 295 22.07 -6.86 -3.97
C THR A 295 22.78 -7.48 -2.77
N LEU A 296 22.63 -6.89 -1.58
CA LEU A 296 23.18 -7.46 -0.35
C LEU A 296 22.65 -8.87 -0.09
N LEU A 297 21.33 -9.07 -0.13
CA LEU A 297 20.73 -10.38 0.11
C LEU A 297 21.20 -11.43 -0.90
N ASP A 298 21.38 -11.05 -2.18
CA ASP A 298 21.93 -11.94 -3.20
C ASP A 298 23.37 -12.36 -2.90
N ASP A 299 24.21 -11.43 -2.48
CA ASP A 299 25.60 -11.72 -2.10
C ASP A 299 25.67 -12.66 -0.88
N LEU A 300 24.83 -12.42 0.14
CA LEU A 300 24.76 -13.28 1.33
C LEU A 300 24.25 -14.69 0.97
N VAL A 301 23.20 -14.78 0.17
CA VAL A 301 22.66 -16.07 -0.31
C VAL A 301 23.71 -16.83 -1.12
N ALA A 302 24.49 -16.17 -1.97
CA ALA A 302 25.56 -16.79 -2.74
C ALA A 302 26.75 -17.26 -1.89
N GLN A 303 26.96 -16.68 -0.71
CA GLN A 303 28.03 -17.08 0.21
C GLN A 303 27.69 -18.34 1.01
N LEU A 304 26.41 -18.59 1.33
CA LEU A 304 25.99 -19.72 2.16
C LEU A 304 26.41 -21.10 1.60
N PRO A 305 26.22 -21.44 0.31
CA PRO A 305 26.67 -22.71 -0.25
C PRO A 305 28.20 -22.91 -0.19
N LYS A 306 28.98 -21.82 -0.26
CA LYS A 306 30.45 -21.88 -0.14
C LYS A 306 30.85 -22.28 1.28
N LEU A 307 30.19 -21.74 2.29
CA LEU A 307 30.41 -22.11 3.70
C LEU A 307 29.98 -23.58 3.97
N GLU A 308 28.90 -24.05 3.36
CA GLU A 308 28.47 -25.45 3.46
C GLU A 308 29.51 -26.41 2.85
N THR A 309 30.06 -26.04 1.69
CA THR A 309 31.12 -26.80 1.02
C THR A 309 32.36 -26.88 1.90
N LEU A 310 32.81 -25.75 2.47
CA LEU A 310 33.98 -25.70 3.35
C LEU A 310 33.79 -26.56 4.61
N LYS A 311 32.60 -26.53 5.22
CA LYS A 311 32.25 -27.40 6.35
C LYS A 311 32.31 -28.88 5.97
N SER A 312 31.78 -29.25 4.80
CA SER A 312 31.85 -30.64 4.30
C SER A 312 33.29 -31.10 4.08
N GLN A 313 34.12 -30.25 3.47
CA GLN A 313 35.54 -30.53 3.25
C GLN A 313 36.30 -30.73 4.56
N LEU A 314 36.08 -29.85 5.55
CA LEU A 314 36.68 -29.98 6.89
C LEU A 314 36.30 -31.31 7.55
N GLN A 315 35.04 -31.74 7.44
CA GLN A 315 34.60 -33.03 7.96
C GLN A 315 35.30 -34.20 7.27
N THR A 316 35.43 -34.19 5.94
CA THR A 316 36.14 -35.23 5.18
C THR A 316 37.62 -35.33 5.58
N ILE A 317 38.28 -34.20 5.85
CA ILE A 317 39.67 -34.18 6.32
C ILE A 317 39.77 -34.81 7.72
N ILE A 318 38.84 -34.47 8.63
CA ILE A 318 38.78 -35.07 9.97
C ILE A 318 38.58 -36.59 9.88
N ASP A 319 37.61 -37.04 9.08
CA ASP A 319 37.30 -38.48 8.92
C ASP A 319 38.48 -39.24 8.31
N THR A 320 39.13 -38.67 7.27
CA THR A 320 40.36 -39.24 6.69
C THR A 320 41.44 -39.39 7.76
N ARG A 321 41.64 -38.36 8.62
CA ARG A 321 42.64 -38.40 9.68
C ARG A 321 42.35 -39.51 10.70
N VAL A 322 41.09 -39.69 11.07
CA VAL A 322 40.65 -40.76 11.98
C VAL A 322 40.97 -42.13 11.36
N LEU A 323 40.61 -42.36 10.10
CA LEU A 323 40.93 -43.60 9.38
C LEU A 323 42.44 -43.87 9.33
N ILE A 324 43.26 -42.84 9.04
CA ILE A 324 44.72 -42.98 9.05
C ILE A 324 45.23 -43.38 10.45
N GLN A 325 44.68 -42.81 11.52
CA GLN A 325 45.07 -43.17 12.89
C GLN A 325 44.63 -44.60 13.26
N GLU A 326 43.44 -45.01 12.86
CA GLU A 326 42.95 -46.39 13.04
C GLU A 326 43.84 -47.39 12.29
N GLU A 327 44.17 -47.12 11.03
CA GLU A 327 45.07 -47.96 10.23
C GLU A 327 46.51 -47.97 10.79
N LYS A 328 47.04 -46.82 11.25
CA LYS A 328 48.31 -46.76 11.97
C LYS A 328 48.29 -47.61 13.24
N THR A 329 47.19 -47.59 13.98
CA THR A 329 47.02 -48.37 15.23
C THR A 329 46.93 -49.87 14.93
N LYS A 330 46.17 -50.26 13.89
CA LYS A 330 46.11 -51.65 13.40
C LYS A 330 47.49 -52.12 12.95
N PHE A 331 48.19 -51.32 12.15
CA PHE A 331 49.56 -51.62 11.71
C PHE A 331 50.54 -51.75 12.89
N THR A 332 50.48 -50.86 13.87
CA THR A 332 51.32 -50.94 15.08
C THR A 332 51.03 -52.21 15.89
N THR A 333 49.75 -52.60 15.98
CA THR A 333 49.32 -53.83 16.66
C THR A 333 49.75 -55.08 15.88
N LEU A 334 49.63 -55.05 14.55
CA LEU A 334 50.11 -56.10 13.63
C LEU A 334 51.63 -56.23 13.68
N VAL A 335 52.38 -55.13 13.70
CA VAL A 335 53.85 -55.15 13.80
C VAL A 335 54.30 -55.65 15.17
N ASN A 336 53.60 -55.32 16.25
CA ASN A 336 53.93 -55.86 17.57
C ASN A 336 53.56 -57.35 17.72
N ASN A 337 52.47 -57.80 17.09
CA ASN A 337 52.10 -59.22 17.00
C ASN A 337 52.95 -60.00 15.98
N GLU A 338 53.40 -59.38 14.90
CA GLU A 338 54.39 -59.93 13.97
C GLU A 338 55.79 -59.88 14.56
N LYS A 339 56.12 -59.00 15.49
CA LYS A 339 57.42 -59.08 16.19
C LYS A 339 57.48 -60.32 17.08
N THR A 340 56.33 -60.79 17.56
CA THR A 340 56.15 -62.11 18.21
C THR A 340 55.94 -63.28 17.22
N LEU A 341 55.65 -63.04 15.94
CA LEU A 341 55.47 -64.08 14.89
C LEU A 341 56.59 -64.14 13.84
N LYS A 342 57.46 -63.13 13.73
CA LYS A 342 58.69 -63.09 12.94
C LYS A 342 59.84 -63.78 13.66
N GLU A 343 59.67 -64.10 14.95
CA GLU A 343 60.40 -65.22 15.57
C GLU A 343 59.94 -66.60 15.03
N TYR A 344 58.91 -66.67 14.17
CA TYR A 344 58.36 -67.92 13.61
C TYR A 344 58.08 -67.94 12.09
N ASN A 345 58.92 -67.29 11.27
CA ASN A 345 59.12 -67.53 9.82
C ASN A 345 58.66 -66.45 8.82
N ASN A 346 59.61 -66.17 7.92
CA ASN A 346 59.51 -65.65 6.57
C ASN A 346 58.17 -65.86 5.86
N LEU A 347 57.61 -64.81 5.25
CA LEU A 347 56.85 -64.95 3.99
C LEU A 347 56.85 -63.65 3.18
N LYS A 348 57.18 -63.82 1.91
CA LYS A 348 57.16 -62.86 0.80
C LYS A 348 55.76 -62.76 0.18
N ASP A 349 55.49 -61.57 -0.37
CA ASP A 349 54.72 -61.24 -1.58
C ASP A 349 53.19 -61.50 -1.64
N SER A 350 52.42 -60.42 -1.40
CA SER A 350 51.66 -59.71 -2.45
C SER A 350 51.67 -58.23 -2.05
N THR A 351 52.37 -57.44 -2.85
CA THR A 351 53.35 -56.49 -2.30
C THR A 351 52.73 -55.13 -1.96
N PHE A 352 53.09 -54.65 -0.78
CA PHE A 352 53.27 -53.25 -0.35
C PHE A 352 53.18 -52.18 -1.47
N GLU A 353 53.78 -52.43 -2.63
CA GLU A 353 53.73 -51.65 -3.87
C GLU A 353 52.32 -51.17 -4.31
N GLU A 354 51.31 -52.04 -4.27
CA GLU A 354 49.98 -51.75 -4.85
C GLU A 354 49.13 -50.85 -3.94
N TYR A 355 49.33 -50.97 -2.62
CA TYR A 355 48.75 -50.09 -1.60
C TYR A 355 49.38 -48.69 -1.65
N PHE A 356 50.70 -48.60 -1.81
CA PHE A 356 51.41 -47.34 -1.92
C PHE A 356 50.98 -46.55 -3.16
N LYS A 357 50.78 -47.25 -4.30
CA LYS A 357 50.36 -46.61 -5.56
C LYS A 357 49.00 -45.92 -5.45
N LYS A 358 48.10 -46.49 -4.66
CA LYS A 358 46.78 -45.90 -4.37
C LYS A 358 46.89 -44.67 -3.48
N VAL A 359 47.72 -44.73 -2.43
CA VAL A 359 47.97 -43.61 -1.52
C VAL A 359 48.67 -42.43 -2.22
N HIS A 360 49.54 -42.72 -3.20
CA HIS A 360 50.18 -41.70 -4.06
C HIS A 360 49.18 -40.84 -4.82
N GLU A 361 48.26 -41.51 -5.50
CA GLU A 361 47.26 -40.87 -6.36
C GLU A 361 46.21 -40.13 -5.50
N GLU A 362 45.90 -40.63 -4.30
CA GLU A 362 45.04 -39.93 -3.32
C GLU A 362 45.71 -38.66 -2.74
N ILE A 363 47.03 -38.69 -2.49
CA ILE A 363 47.78 -37.52 -2.00
C ILE A 363 47.88 -36.45 -3.09
N LYS A 364 48.19 -36.84 -4.33
CA LYS A 364 48.21 -35.91 -5.46
C LYS A 364 46.85 -35.28 -5.74
N ALA A 365 45.79 -36.10 -5.72
CA ALA A 365 44.43 -35.60 -5.93
C ALA A 365 44.01 -34.60 -4.83
N LYS A 366 44.37 -34.84 -3.57
CA LYS A 366 44.05 -33.93 -2.45
C LYS A 366 44.83 -32.62 -2.49
N ILE A 367 46.14 -32.66 -2.80
CA ILE A 367 46.95 -31.44 -2.95
C ILE A 367 46.40 -30.55 -4.08
N SER A 368 46.06 -31.13 -5.23
CA SER A 368 45.47 -30.40 -6.35
C SER A 368 44.07 -29.83 -6.04
N THR A 369 43.29 -30.49 -5.17
CA THR A 369 41.91 -30.08 -4.86
C THR A 369 41.84 -29.01 -3.76
N GLU A 370 42.73 -29.05 -2.78
CA GLU A 370 42.70 -28.16 -1.61
C GLU A 370 43.47 -26.83 -1.80
N LEU A 371 44.48 -26.82 -2.67
CA LEU A 371 45.35 -25.64 -2.88
C LEU A 371 45.17 -24.97 -4.26
N GLY A 372 44.46 -25.61 -5.20
CA GLY A 372 44.30 -25.14 -6.58
C GLY A 372 45.60 -25.21 -7.40
N ASP A 373 45.57 -24.71 -8.65
CA ASP A 373 46.62 -24.96 -9.64
C ASP A 373 47.80 -23.95 -9.61
N ASN A 374 48.31 -23.66 -8.41
CA ASN A 374 49.40 -22.71 -8.17
C ASN A 374 50.80 -23.38 -8.19
N GLN A 375 51.88 -22.57 -8.19
CA GLN A 375 53.25 -23.09 -8.36
C GLN A 375 53.73 -23.92 -7.16
N ASP A 376 53.32 -23.57 -5.94
CA ASP A 376 53.70 -24.32 -4.73
C ASP A 376 53.04 -25.70 -4.69
N ALA A 377 51.78 -25.80 -5.14
CA ALA A 377 51.08 -27.06 -5.31
C ALA A 377 51.77 -27.95 -6.38
N LYS A 378 52.22 -27.36 -7.48
CA LYS A 378 52.94 -28.06 -8.57
C LYS A 378 54.30 -28.59 -8.11
N ASP A 379 55.04 -27.81 -7.33
CA ASP A 379 56.35 -28.22 -6.82
C ASP A 379 56.23 -29.31 -5.73
N LEU A 380 55.18 -29.27 -4.90
CA LEU A 380 54.88 -30.32 -3.90
C LEU A 380 54.41 -31.63 -4.56
N ILE A 381 53.61 -31.54 -5.62
CA ILE A 381 53.19 -32.71 -6.42
C ILE A 381 54.40 -33.35 -7.13
N ALA A 382 55.28 -32.55 -7.75
CA ALA A 382 56.49 -33.04 -8.41
C ALA A 382 57.46 -33.73 -7.43
N LYS A 383 57.56 -33.23 -6.20
CA LYS A 383 58.39 -33.81 -5.15
C LYS A 383 57.79 -35.10 -4.57
N ALA A 384 56.46 -35.15 -4.44
CA ALA A 384 55.74 -36.38 -4.11
C ALA A 384 55.94 -37.44 -5.21
N ASP A 385 55.98 -37.05 -6.48
CA ASP A 385 56.29 -37.93 -7.62
C ASP A 385 57.73 -38.46 -7.63
N GLU A 386 58.72 -37.64 -7.26
CA GLU A 386 60.12 -38.08 -7.13
C GLU A 386 60.32 -39.07 -5.97
N ILE A 387 59.70 -38.80 -4.83
CA ILE A 387 59.76 -39.69 -3.66
C ILE A 387 59.10 -41.03 -4.00
N PHE A 388 57.98 -41.00 -4.72
CA PHE A 388 57.25 -42.20 -5.07
C PHE A 388 57.97 -43.12 -6.06
N LYS A 389 58.85 -42.58 -6.92
CA LYS A 389 59.63 -43.37 -7.90
C LYS A 389 60.80 -44.14 -7.32
N LYS A 390 61.16 -43.95 -6.04
CA LYS A 390 62.26 -44.69 -5.40
C LYS A 390 61.76 -46.01 -4.82
N GLU A 391 62.42 -47.12 -5.18
CA GLU A 391 62.07 -48.50 -4.75
C GLU A 391 62.09 -48.72 -3.22
N ASN A 392 62.64 -47.80 -2.42
CA ASN A 392 62.62 -47.85 -0.95
C ASN A 392 62.61 -46.43 -0.36
N TRP A 393 61.55 -46.07 0.38
CA TRP A 393 61.42 -44.76 1.03
C TRP A 393 62.07 -44.79 2.40
N THR A 394 62.74 -43.70 2.78
CA THR A 394 63.29 -43.57 4.14
C THR A 394 62.43 -42.67 5.00
N ASP A 395 62.21 -43.06 6.26
CA ASP A 395 61.49 -42.27 7.27
C ASP A 395 62.03 -40.83 7.43
N GLN A 396 63.27 -40.59 7.00
CA GLN A 396 63.94 -39.30 7.00
C GLN A 396 63.38 -38.32 5.96
N GLU A 397 62.99 -38.79 4.76
CA GLU A 397 62.46 -37.94 3.69
C GLU A 397 61.02 -37.49 4.00
N MET A 398 60.22 -38.37 4.59
CA MET A 398 58.87 -38.03 5.06
C MET A 398 58.91 -37.13 6.31
N LYS A 399 59.85 -37.36 7.24
CA LYS A 399 60.10 -36.44 8.35
C LYS A 399 60.49 -35.05 7.89
N ALA A 400 61.28 -34.92 6.83
CA ALA A 400 61.70 -33.61 6.33
C ALA A 400 60.53 -32.78 5.79
N LEU A 401 59.54 -33.43 5.15
CA LEU A 401 58.31 -32.78 4.70
C LEU A 401 57.39 -32.43 5.89
N GLU A 402 57.28 -33.32 6.88
CA GLU A 402 56.57 -33.05 8.14
C GLU A 402 57.18 -31.87 8.92
N GLU A 403 58.50 -31.73 8.95
CA GLU A 403 59.20 -30.67 9.68
C GLU A 403 59.02 -29.29 9.02
N GLN A 404 58.87 -29.24 7.70
CA GLN A 404 58.52 -28.00 6.97
C GLN A 404 57.07 -27.56 7.24
N ILE A 405 56.13 -28.51 7.32
CA ILE A 405 54.73 -28.26 7.72
C ILE A 405 54.64 -27.82 9.19
N LYS A 406 55.49 -28.38 10.05
CA LYS A 406 55.61 -28.02 11.47
C LYS A 406 56.20 -26.61 11.67
N THR A 407 57.12 -26.19 10.81
CA THR A 407 57.72 -24.84 10.84
C THR A 407 56.70 -23.75 10.46
N ALA A 408 55.79 -24.03 9.53
CA ALA A 408 54.67 -23.13 9.21
C ALA A 408 53.70 -22.92 10.39
N LYS A 409 53.53 -23.93 11.26
CA LYS A 409 52.73 -23.85 12.51
C LYS A 409 53.45 -23.08 13.63
N ALA A 410 54.78 -23.10 13.65
CA ALA A 410 55.60 -22.41 14.65
C ALA A 410 55.55 -20.88 14.53
N ASN A 411 55.20 -20.33 13.37
CA ASN A 411 55.11 -18.87 13.19
C ASN A 411 53.82 -18.24 13.75
N ASN A 412 52.98 -19.02 14.44
CA ASN A 412 51.78 -18.53 15.12
C ASN A 412 52.06 -18.20 16.60
N ALA A 413 52.04 -16.91 16.94
CA ALA A 413 52.47 -16.37 18.24
C ALA A 413 51.66 -16.87 19.46
N GLN A 414 50.41 -17.33 19.27
CA GLN A 414 49.55 -17.77 20.38
C GLN A 414 49.84 -19.21 20.83
N TYR A 415 50.16 -20.10 19.89
CA TYR A 415 50.57 -21.47 20.21
C TYR A 415 51.97 -21.51 20.84
N GLN A 416 52.84 -20.55 20.48
CA GLN A 416 54.18 -20.42 21.07
C GLN A 416 54.13 -20.16 22.60
N LEU A 417 53.23 -19.30 23.07
CA LEU A 417 53.09 -18.97 24.51
C LEU A 417 52.51 -20.15 25.33
N ILE A 418 51.64 -20.97 24.73
CA ILE A 418 51.06 -22.15 25.37
C ILE A 418 52.13 -23.25 25.52
N PHE A 419 52.90 -23.57 24.47
CA PHE A 419 53.93 -24.61 24.52
C PHE A 419 55.18 -24.21 25.35
N SER A 420 55.45 -22.92 25.53
CA SER A 420 56.55 -22.46 26.38
C SER A 420 56.25 -22.63 27.87
N THR A 421 54.99 -22.58 28.31
CA THR A 421 54.59 -22.51 29.73
C THR A 421 54.51 -23.87 30.43
N PHE A 422 54.11 -24.94 29.73
CA PHE A 422 53.92 -26.28 30.31
C PHE A 422 55.10 -27.22 29.98
N THR A 423 55.48 -28.09 30.92
CA THR A 423 56.60 -29.05 30.74
C THR A 423 56.19 -30.33 30.02
N LYS A 424 54.94 -30.77 30.21
CA LYS A 424 54.38 -31.99 29.63
C LYS A 424 52.85 -31.92 29.65
N GLU A 425 52.22 -32.86 28.96
CA GLU A 425 50.76 -32.96 28.92
C GLU A 425 50.15 -33.16 30.33
N PRO A 426 48.97 -32.57 30.59
CA PRO A 426 48.29 -32.71 31.88
C PRO A 426 47.82 -34.14 32.13
N THR A 427 47.80 -34.56 33.40
CA THR A 427 47.41 -35.92 33.81
C THR A 427 46.27 -35.91 34.82
N VAL A 428 45.60 -37.05 35.01
CA VAL A 428 44.51 -37.16 36.00
C VAL A 428 45.03 -37.75 37.30
N ASP A 429 44.85 -37.03 38.41
CA ASP A 429 45.08 -37.50 39.78
C ASP A 429 43.80 -38.18 40.29
N GLN A 430 43.83 -39.51 40.32
CA GLN A 430 42.69 -40.33 40.70
C GLN A 430 42.31 -40.20 42.17
N GLU A 431 43.30 -40.05 43.06
CA GLU A 431 43.08 -40.01 44.51
C GLU A 431 42.39 -38.70 44.92
N ASN A 432 42.83 -37.58 44.34
CA ASN A 432 42.35 -36.24 44.67
C ASN A 432 41.27 -35.70 43.72
N ASN A 433 40.83 -36.49 42.73
CA ASN A 433 39.81 -36.14 41.74
C ASN A 433 40.10 -34.82 41.00
N SER A 434 41.31 -34.70 40.44
CA SER A 434 41.80 -33.44 39.84
C SER A 434 42.61 -33.69 38.56
N ILE A 435 42.71 -32.68 37.68
CA ILE A 435 43.67 -32.64 36.57
C ILE A 435 44.92 -31.89 37.04
N VAL A 436 46.08 -32.51 36.88
CA VAL A 436 47.38 -31.95 37.26
C VAL A 436 48.06 -31.41 36.01
N PHE A 437 48.41 -30.12 36.05
CA PHE A 437 49.18 -29.44 35.02
C PHE A 437 50.60 -29.22 35.52
N TYR A 438 51.58 -29.50 34.67
CA TYR A 438 53.00 -29.42 35.01
C TYR A 438 53.61 -28.18 34.34
N LEU A 439 54.15 -27.29 35.16
CA LEU A 439 54.63 -25.98 34.72
C LEU A 439 56.16 -25.95 34.68
N LYS A 440 56.72 -25.14 33.77
CA LYS A 440 58.15 -24.83 33.81
C LYS A 440 58.41 -23.88 34.97
N GLU A 441 59.52 -24.07 35.69
CA GLU A 441 59.92 -23.23 36.82
C GLU A 441 60.45 -21.85 36.34
N ASN A 442 59.56 -21.05 35.73
CA ASN A 442 59.83 -19.71 35.21
C ASN A 442 58.63 -18.79 35.51
N ILE A 443 58.73 -18.04 36.59
CA ILE A 443 57.64 -17.21 37.14
C ILE A 443 57.22 -16.11 36.16
N GLU A 444 58.15 -15.53 35.40
CA GLU A 444 57.87 -14.44 34.47
C GLU A 444 57.04 -14.91 33.26
N GLN A 445 57.28 -16.13 32.77
CA GLN A 445 56.46 -16.74 31.71
C GLN A 445 55.08 -17.17 32.23
N ILE A 446 55.00 -17.68 33.46
CA ILE A 446 53.72 -18.02 34.10
C ILE A 446 52.85 -16.77 34.28
N ASN A 447 53.44 -15.64 34.66
CA ASN A 447 52.72 -14.37 34.77
C ASN A 447 52.18 -13.88 33.43
N LYS A 448 53.00 -13.89 32.36
CA LYS A 448 52.55 -13.54 31.00
C LYS A 448 51.46 -14.48 30.48
N PHE A 449 51.56 -15.77 30.79
CA PHE A 449 50.53 -16.74 30.45
C PHE A 449 49.22 -16.44 31.20
N ASN A 450 49.27 -16.13 32.49
CA ASN A 450 48.09 -15.77 33.29
C ASN A 450 47.45 -14.45 32.84
N GLU A 451 48.25 -13.46 32.43
CA GLU A 451 47.74 -12.21 31.84
C GLU A 451 47.03 -12.50 30.51
N LYS A 452 47.66 -13.28 29.63
CA LYS A 452 47.09 -13.55 28.30
C LYS A 452 45.96 -14.56 28.35
N PHE A 453 45.97 -15.49 29.29
CA PHE A 453 45.00 -16.57 29.47
C PHE A 453 44.52 -16.65 30.92
N PRO A 454 43.69 -15.71 31.39
CA PRO A 454 43.27 -15.63 32.79
C PRO A 454 42.35 -16.78 33.22
N LYS A 455 41.73 -17.50 32.28
CA LYS A 455 40.77 -18.57 32.61
C LYS A 455 41.15 -19.88 31.93
N VAL A 456 40.82 -20.99 32.60
CA VAL A 456 40.81 -22.31 31.98
C VAL A 456 39.39 -22.85 32.00
N LYS A 457 38.98 -23.44 30.88
CA LYS A 457 37.75 -24.21 30.78
C LYS A 457 38.10 -25.67 30.53
N VAL A 458 37.50 -26.55 31.31
CA VAL A 458 37.59 -27.99 31.12
C VAL A 458 36.20 -28.56 30.93
N VAL A 459 35.99 -29.22 29.79
CA VAL A 459 34.76 -29.93 29.46
C VAL A 459 35.00 -31.41 29.61
N ILE A 460 34.29 -32.04 30.53
CA ILE A 460 34.45 -33.45 30.89
C ILE A 460 33.24 -34.22 30.41
N ARG A 461 33.46 -35.14 29.47
CA ARG A 461 32.45 -36.04 28.96
C ARG A 461 32.60 -37.40 29.61
N GLN A 462 31.59 -37.80 30.36
CA GLN A 462 31.57 -39.04 31.14
C GLN A 462 30.20 -39.69 31.00
N GLU A 463 30.16 -40.98 30.64
CA GLU A 463 28.92 -41.77 30.50
C GLU A 463 27.84 -41.08 29.62
N GLY A 464 28.29 -40.39 28.57
CA GLY A 464 27.41 -39.69 27.63
C GLY A 464 26.93 -38.31 28.07
N GLN A 465 27.24 -37.87 29.29
CA GLN A 465 26.91 -36.54 29.83
C GLN A 465 28.14 -35.62 29.80
N ASN A 466 27.91 -34.31 29.61
CA ASN A 466 28.97 -33.29 29.63
C ASN A 466 28.88 -32.46 30.91
N TYR A 467 30.00 -32.32 31.61
CA TYR A 467 30.16 -31.48 32.77
C TYR A 467 31.21 -30.41 32.45
N GLU A 468 30.82 -29.15 32.50
CA GLU A 468 31.73 -28.04 32.24
C GLU A 468 32.17 -27.41 33.55
N GLN A 469 33.46 -27.15 33.64
CA GLN A 469 34.05 -26.42 34.73
C GLN A 469 34.92 -25.32 34.19
N GLU A 470 34.73 -24.12 34.73
CA GLU A 470 35.55 -22.96 34.42
C GLU A 470 36.07 -22.38 35.72
N THR A 471 37.34 -22.00 35.73
CA THR A 471 37.93 -21.27 36.84
C THR A 471 38.38 -19.89 36.41
N SER A 472 38.08 -18.92 37.25
CA SER A 472 38.66 -17.59 37.13
C SER A 472 40.04 -17.63 37.80
N TYR A 473 41.08 -17.22 37.06
CA TYR A 473 42.48 -17.17 37.49
C TYR A 473 43.08 -18.55 37.75
N PHE A 474 43.52 -19.19 36.65
CA PHE A 474 43.90 -20.59 36.60
C PHE A 474 45.12 -20.96 37.47
N ILE A 475 46.24 -20.23 37.40
CA ILE A 475 47.47 -20.60 38.11
C ILE A 475 47.64 -19.71 39.36
N ARG A 476 47.25 -20.20 40.54
CA ARG A 476 47.34 -19.47 41.83
C ARG A 476 48.14 -20.17 42.94
N GLU A 477 47.99 -21.49 43.09
CA GLU A 477 48.62 -22.26 44.18
C GLU A 477 49.64 -23.24 43.59
N LEU A 478 50.86 -22.75 43.36
CA LEU A 478 51.97 -23.58 42.91
C LEU A 478 52.37 -24.54 44.03
N THR A 479 52.32 -25.83 43.75
CA THR A 479 52.77 -26.88 44.66
C THR A 479 53.82 -27.75 43.97
N ARG A 480 54.56 -28.54 44.74
CA ARG A 480 55.48 -29.52 44.17
C ARG A 480 54.94 -30.94 44.34
N ASP A 481 55.07 -31.75 43.31
CA ASP A 481 54.79 -33.19 43.41
C ASP A 481 55.93 -33.94 44.12
N GLU A 482 55.74 -35.23 44.35
CA GLU A 482 56.72 -36.13 45.00
C GLU A 482 58.04 -36.27 44.23
N HIS A 483 58.08 -35.84 42.97
CA HIS A 483 59.26 -35.79 42.11
C HIS A 483 59.83 -34.38 41.96
N ASN A 484 59.40 -33.44 42.83
CA ASN A 484 59.83 -32.04 42.89
C ASN A 484 59.43 -31.16 41.69
N ASN A 485 58.45 -31.57 40.86
CA ASN A 485 57.95 -30.77 39.73
C ASN A 485 56.98 -29.68 40.20
N VAL A 486 57.05 -28.49 39.61
CA VAL A 486 56.07 -27.41 39.85
C VAL A 486 54.74 -27.74 39.16
N ILE A 487 53.67 -27.84 39.93
CA ILE A 487 52.34 -28.22 39.44
C ILE A 487 51.24 -27.28 39.92
N VAL A 488 50.15 -27.26 39.15
CA VAL A 488 48.85 -26.74 39.58
C VAL A 488 47.80 -27.83 39.39
N LYS A 489 46.95 -28.02 40.39
CA LYS A 489 45.87 -29.03 40.36
C LYS A 489 44.53 -28.34 40.18
N LEU A 490 43.77 -28.79 39.20
CA LEU A 490 42.41 -28.34 38.95
C LEU A 490 41.42 -29.44 39.37
N LYS A 491 40.69 -29.19 40.46
CA LYS A 491 39.70 -30.15 40.98
C LYS A 491 38.56 -30.34 39.99
N ILE A 492 38.17 -31.58 39.72
CA ILE A 492 37.05 -31.95 38.86
C ILE A 492 35.79 -32.15 39.70
N THR A 493 34.62 -31.69 39.22
CA THR A 493 33.33 -31.89 39.89
C THR A 493 32.30 -32.54 38.94
N THR A 494 32.04 -33.84 39.06
CA THR A 494 30.96 -34.58 38.37
C THR A 494 30.37 -35.66 39.32
N GLY A 495 29.09 -36.03 39.16
CA GLY A 495 28.39 -37.06 39.98
C GLY A 495 28.08 -36.65 41.44
N THR A 496 27.02 -37.20 42.06
CA THR A 496 26.56 -36.80 43.42
C THR A 496 27.61 -37.05 44.51
N THR A 497 27.98 -35.99 45.24
CA THR A 497 28.64 -36.12 46.56
C THR A 497 27.59 -36.51 47.60
N GLY A 498 27.43 -37.80 47.89
CA GLY A 498 26.55 -38.26 48.97
C GLY A 498 27.17 -38.00 50.34
N THR A 499 26.54 -37.14 51.14
CA THR A 499 26.97 -36.75 52.50
C THR A 499 26.60 -37.77 53.59
N THR A 500 26.12 -38.97 53.26
CA THR A 500 25.72 -39.99 54.25
C THR A 500 26.00 -41.41 53.75
N GLY A 501 27.04 -42.05 54.30
CA GLY A 501 27.12 -43.50 54.53
C GLY A 501 27.06 -44.50 53.35
N THR A 502 26.95 -44.06 52.09
CA THR A 502 27.06 -44.94 50.91
C THR A 502 27.94 -44.30 49.84
N THR A 503 28.93 -45.06 49.34
CA THR A 503 30.04 -44.57 48.51
C THR A 503 29.62 -44.24 47.07
N GLY A 504 29.40 -42.95 46.77
CA GLY A 504 29.35 -42.44 45.40
C GLY A 504 30.75 -42.46 44.74
N LYS A 505 30.82 -42.78 43.43
CA LYS A 505 32.09 -42.85 42.68
C LYS A 505 32.60 -41.45 42.31
N LYS A 506 33.91 -41.22 42.47
CA LYS A 506 34.58 -39.98 42.01
C LYS A 506 34.68 -39.95 40.47
N ALA A 507 34.64 -38.77 39.87
CA ALA A 507 34.80 -38.56 38.42
C ALA A 507 36.05 -39.25 37.84
N SER A 508 37.16 -39.16 38.58
CA SER A 508 38.44 -39.76 38.26
C SER A 508 38.49 -41.29 38.34
N GLN A 509 37.45 -41.94 38.87
CA GLN A 509 37.37 -43.40 39.00
C GLN A 509 36.53 -44.05 37.89
N THR A 510 36.13 -43.27 36.91
CA THR A 510 35.30 -43.64 35.76
C THR A 510 35.95 -43.19 34.47
N GLN A 511 35.60 -43.80 33.35
CA GLN A 511 36.15 -43.39 32.06
C GLN A 511 35.54 -42.05 31.64
N PHE A 512 36.39 -41.08 31.28
CA PHE A 512 35.94 -39.79 30.77
C PHE A 512 36.92 -39.21 29.75
N THR A 513 36.43 -38.27 28.94
CA THR A 513 37.26 -37.44 28.09
C THR A 513 37.19 -35.99 28.58
N ALA A 514 38.32 -35.39 28.92
CA ALA A 514 38.40 -33.98 29.30
C ALA A 514 39.04 -33.17 28.16
N THR A 515 38.32 -32.19 27.64
CA THR A 515 38.91 -31.21 26.70
C THR A 515 39.22 -29.92 27.44
N ILE A 516 40.47 -29.47 27.32
CA ILE A 516 41.00 -28.31 28.03
C ILE A 516 41.18 -27.17 27.05
N TYR A 517 40.66 -26.00 27.42
CA TYR A 517 40.78 -24.75 26.70
C TYR A 517 41.40 -23.70 27.60
N PHE A 518 42.35 -22.95 27.07
CA PHE A 518 42.80 -21.70 27.67
C PHE A 518 42.01 -20.56 27.06
N LYS A 519 41.56 -19.66 27.91
CA LYS A 519 40.73 -18.52 27.50
C LYS A 519 41.47 -17.24 27.75
N ASP A 520 41.53 -16.39 26.74
CA ASP A 520 42.09 -15.05 26.89
C ASP A 520 41.15 -14.09 27.62
N GLU A 521 41.58 -12.85 27.85
CA GLU A 521 40.78 -11.82 28.52
C GLU A 521 39.46 -11.50 27.78
N GLN A 522 39.33 -11.90 26.51
CA GLN A 522 38.12 -11.75 25.69
C GLN A 522 37.31 -13.06 25.62
N ASP A 523 37.66 -14.07 26.42
CA ASP A 523 37.06 -15.41 26.46
C ASP A 523 37.20 -16.25 25.18
N ASN A 524 38.14 -15.89 24.28
CA ASN A 524 38.42 -16.73 23.10
C ASN A 524 39.04 -18.06 23.54
N GLU A 525 38.46 -19.17 23.08
CA GLU A 525 38.88 -20.52 23.47
C GLU A 525 39.98 -21.06 22.57
N TYR A 526 41.17 -21.22 23.13
CA TYR A 526 42.30 -21.87 22.47
C TYR A 526 42.39 -23.30 22.97
N LYS A 527 42.01 -24.24 22.10
CA LYS A 527 42.03 -25.66 22.42
C LYS A 527 43.46 -26.10 22.68
N TYR A 528 43.72 -26.55 23.89
CA TYR A 528 45.04 -26.98 24.32
C TYR A 528 45.22 -28.49 24.17
N GLN A 529 44.43 -29.29 24.89
CA GLN A 529 44.59 -30.75 24.91
C GLN A 529 43.25 -31.45 25.10
N VAL A 530 43.16 -32.68 24.59
CA VAL A 530 42.10 -33.63 24.91
C VAL A 530 42.73 -34.79 25.68
N LEU A 531 42.28 -35.00 26.90
CA LEU A 531 42.70 -36.09 27.76
C LEU A 531 41.64 -37.18 27.77
N ILE A 532 42.04 -38.42 27.52
CA ILE A 532 41.17 -39.58 27.70
C ILE A 532 41.64 -40.31 28.95
N HIS A 533 40.77 -40.39 29.94
CA HIS A 533 41.05 -41.06 31.20
C HIS A 533 40.35 -42.41 31.26
N ASN A 534 41.14 -43.47 31.50
CA ASN A 534 40.64 -44.80 31.81
C ASN A 534 41.06 -45.17 33.24
N PRO A 535 40.12 -45.51 34.15
CA PRO A 535 40.46 -45.83 35.52
C PRO A 535 41.25 -47.15 35.58
N LYS A 536 42.30 -47.20 36.41
CA LYS A 536 43.06 -48.45 36.61
C LYS A 536 42.26 -49.37 37.52
N THR A 537 41.97 -50.59 37.07
CA THR A 537 41.35 -51.62 37.92
C THR A 537 42.39 -52.14 38.92
N LYS A 538 42.06 -52.14 40.20
CA LYS A 538 42.95 -52.65 41.26
C LYS A 538 42.90 -54.18 41.23
N THR A 539 43.82 -54.84 40.51
CA THR A 539 43.98 -56.30 40.51
C THR A 539 44.75 -56.75 41.75
N THR A 540 44.12 -57.58 42.58
CA THR A 540 44.78 -58.35 43.65
C THR A 540 45.32 -59.66 43.08
N GLU A 541 46.61 -59.89 43.22
CA GLU A 541 47.39 -61.06 42.78
C GLU A 541 47.32 -62.20 43.84
N PRO A 542 47.12 -63.49 43.48
CA PRO A 542 47.32 -64.60 44.40
C PRO A 542 48.76 -65.14 44.35
N ALA A 543 49.30 -65.44 45.52
CA ALA A 543 50.67 -65.87 45.78
C ALA A 543 51.03 -67.24 45.18
N ALA A 544 52.31 -67.35 44.81
CA ALA A 544 52.98 -68.52 44.28
C ALA A 544 52.94 -69.74 45.23
N ALA A 545 52.70 -70.91 44.65
CA ALA A 545 52.93 -72.20 45.27
C ALA A 545 54.43 -72.52 45.29
N ALA A 546 54.98 -72.77 46.48
CA ALA A 546 56.24 -73.48 46.65
C ALA A 546 55.93 -74.92 47.07
N ALA A 547 56.50 -75.88 46.34
CA ALA A 547 56.47 -77.30 46.67
C ALA A 547 57.63 -77.67 47.61
N ALA A 548 57.29 -78.24 48.76
CA ALA A 548 57.93 -79.40 49.41
C ALA A 548 57.03 -79.83 50.59
#